data_AF-A0A0H5LR79-F1
#
_entry.id   AF-A0A0H5LR79-F1
#
_cell.length_a   1.000
_cell.length_b   1.000
_cell.length_c   1.000
_cell.angle_alpha   90.00
_cell.angle_beta   90.00
_cell.angle_gamma   90.00
#
_symmetry.space_group_name_H-M   'P 1'
#
loop_
_entity.id
_entity.type
_entity.pdbx_description
1 polymer ?
#
loop_
_entity_poly.entity_id
_entity_poly.type
_entity_poly.pdbx_seq_one_letter_code
_entity_poly.pdbx_strand_id
1 'polypeptide(L)'
;MDKKYYIKNIFWGLVFVAIAYYYWQEDPVNKKTILIFYFSVINCFLYPFSKKLIEHIVLKFTKKEFWQQDFFTSSVGGSLQAILFLFCFISSIPFGILYIIHLNFKKTTNR
;
A
#
# COMPACT_ATOMS: atom_id res chain seq x y z
N MET A 1 -1.67 -15.54 1.97
CA MET A 1 -1.99 -14.53 0.94
C MET A 1 -2.07 -15.28 -0.37
N ASP A 2 -3.16 -15.19 -1.11
CA ASP A 2 -3.19 -15.81 -2.45
C ASP A 2 -2.27 -15.06 -3.40
N LYS A 3 -1.44 -15.80 -4.13
CA LYS A 3 -0.47 -15.23 -5.09
C LYS A 3 -1.17 -14.38 -6.16
N LYS A 4 -2.35 -14.82 -6.61
CA LYS A 4 -3.18 -14.12 -7.60
C LYS A 4 -3.66 -12.75 -7.10
N TYR A 5 -4.03 -12.65 -5.83
CA TYR A 5 -4.43 -11.39 -5.19
C TYR A 5 -3.23 -10.45 -5.03
N TYR A 6 -2.06 -10.98 -4.65
CA TYR A 6 -0.84 -10.19 -4.53
C TYR A 6 -0.45 -9.54 -5.86
N ILE A 7 -0.42 -10.32 -6.95
CA ILE A 7 -0.06 -9.82 -8.30
C ILE A 7 -1.09 -8.80 -8.81
N LYS A 8 -2.38 -9.00 -8.57
CA LYS A 8 -3.42 -8.04 -8.97
C LYS A 8 -3.25 -6.68 -8.29
N ASN A 9 -2.80 -6.66 -7.03
CA ASN A 9 -2.66 -5.42 -6.27
C ASN A 9 -1.30 -4.76 -6.40
N ILE A 10 -0.23 -5.52 -6.67
CA ILE A 10 1.09 -4.94 -6.94
C ILE A 10 1.10 -4.12 -8.24
N PHE A 11 0.22 -4.45 -9.19
CA PHE A 11 0.03 -3.68 -10.42
C PHE A 11 -0.28 -2.21 -10.13
N TRP A 12 -1.12 -1.92 -9.14
CA TRP A 12 -1.43 -0.54 -8.74
C TRP A 12 -0.23 0.16 -8.07
N GLY A 13 0.56 -0.57 -7.29
CA GLY A 13 1.82 -0.06 -6.74
C GLY A 13 2.84 0.29 -7.84
N LEU A 14 2.92 -0.53 -8.88
CA LEU A 14 3.77 -0.32 -10.05
C LEU A 14 3.41 0.96 -10.83
N VAL A 15 2.12 1.30 -10.92
CA VAL A 15 1.67 2.56 -11.54
C VAL A 15 2.26 3.77 -10.79
N PHE A 16 2.23 3.77 -9.46
CA PHE A 16 2.84 4.85 -8.67
C PHE A 16 4.36 4.92 -8.82
N VAL A 17 5.03 3.76 -8.93
CA VAL A 17 6.48 3.71 -9.21
C VAL A 17 6.80 4.27 -10.60
N ALA A 18 5.97 3.98 -11.60
CA ALA A 18 6.15 4.52 -12.95
C ALA A 18 6.02 6.05 -12.99
N ILE A 19 5.09 6.62 -12.22
CA ILE A 19 4.96 8.08 -12.07
C ILE A 19 6.20 8.67 -11.38
N ALA A 20 6.68 8.04 -10.30
CA ALA A 20 7.89 8.46 -9.60
C ALA A 20 9.14 8.34 -10.48
N TYR A 21 9.19 7.33 -11.35
CA TYR A 21 10.26 7.14 -12.34
C TYR A 21 10.26 8.25 -13.40
N TYR A 22 9.09 8.63 -13.90
CA TYR A 22 8.95 9.75 -14.84
C TYR A 22 9.45 11.05 -14.21
N TYR A 23 9.07 11.31 -12.95
CA TYR A 23 9.54 12.47 -12.20
C TYR A 23 11.06 12.45 -11.94
N TRP A 24 11.65 11.25 -11.81
CA TRP A 24 13.10 11.10 -11.69
C TRP A 24 13.88 11.37 -12.98
N GLN A 25 13.30 11.06 -14.15
CA GLN A 25 13.91 11.35 -15.45
C GLN A 25 14.09 12.84 -15.72
N GLU A 26 13.19 13.69 -15.17
CA GLU A 26 13.29 15.15 -15.35
C GLU A 26 14.49 15.75 -14.60
N ASP A 27 14.87 15.21 -13.44
CA ASP A 27 15.97 15.70 -12.61
C ASP A 27 16.74 14.56 -11.91
N PRO A 28 17.54 13.77 -12.65
CA PRO A 28 18.13 12.54 -12.12
C PRO A 28 19.27 12.79 -11.12
N VAL A 29 19.89 13.97 -11.16
CA VAL A 29 21.02 14.35 -10.28
C VAL A 29 20.52 14.81 -8.90
N ASN A 30 19.24 15.15 -8.78
CA ASN A 30 18.69 15.65 -7.54
C ASN A 30 18.49 14.51 -6.52
N LYS A 31 19.21 14.61 -5.39
CA LYS A 31 19.13 13.62 -4.30
C LYS A 31 17.70 13.41 -3.79
N LYS A 32 16.85 14.45 -3.83
CA LYS A 32 15.45 14.35 -3.39
C LYS A 32 14.65 13.41 -4.29
N THR A 33 14.84 13.52 -5.60
CA THR A 33 14.10 12.76 -6.61
C THR A 33 14.50 11.28 -6.59
N ILE A 34 15.79 11.00 -6.42
CA ILE A 34 16.31 9.64 -6.15
C ILE A 34 15.66 9.03 -4.90
N LEU A 35 15.59 9.81 -3.82
CA LEU A 35 15.06 9.34 -2.54
C LEU A 35 13.55 9.03 -2.65
N ILE A 36 12.78 9.90 -3.32
CA ILE A 36 11.36 9.68 -3.62
C ILE A 36 11.15 8.40 -4.46
N PHE A 37 12.02 8.16 -5.44
CA PHE A 37 11.96 6.94 -6.25
C PHE A 37 12.19 5.67 -5.41
N TYR A 38 13.26 5.63 -4.60
CA TYR A 38 13.53 4.49 -3.71
C TYR A 38 12.40 4.25 -2.71
N PHE A 39 11.86 5.31 -2.11
CA PHE A 39 10.71 5.20 -1.21
C PHE A 39 9.47 4.66 -1.93
N SER A 40 9.23 5.07 -3.17
CA SER A 40 8.10 4.59 -3.96
C SER A 40 8.23 3.11 -4.30
N VAL A 41 9.44 2.64 -4.64
CA VAL A 41 9.72 1.22 -4.88
C VAL A 41 9.47 0.38 -3.62
N ILE A 42 9.97 0.82 -2.47
CA ILE A 42 9.73 0.12 -1.19
C ILE A 42 8.23 0.08 -0.86
N ASN A 43 7.54 1.21 -1.02
CA ASN A 43 6.10 1.28 -0.80
C ASN A 43 5.31 0.38 -1.75
N CYS A 44 5.74 0.21 -3.00
CA CYS A 44 5.10 -0.71 -3.94
C CYS A 44 5.11 -2.16 -3.43
N PHE A 45 6.21 -2.62 -2.82
CA PHE A 45 6.26 -3.96 -2.22
C PHE A 45 5.41 -4.09 -0.95
N LEU A 46 5.33 -3.03 -0.13
CA LEU A 46 4.53 -3.02 1.09
C LEU A 46 3.03 -2.77 0.84
N TYR A 47 2.67 -2.18 -0.30
CA TYR A 47 1.31 -1.84 -0.67
C TYR A 47 0.30 -3.00 -0.59
N PRO A 48 0.53 -4.19 -1.19
CA PRO A 48 -0.40 -5.32 -1.07
C PRO A 48 -0.55 -5.82 0.38
N PHE A 49 0.45 -5.60 1.23
CA PHE A 49 0.39 -5.93 2.66
C PHE A 49 -0.47 -4.92 3.43
N SER A 50 -0.23 -3.62 3.22
CA SER A 50 -1.00 -2.51 3.81
C SER A 50 -2.48 -2.60 3.43
N LYS A 51 -2.77 -2.84 2.13
CA LYS A 51 -4.14 -3.02 1.63
C LYS A 51 -4.85 -4.18 2.33
N LYS A 52 -4.18 -5.32 2.50
CA LYS A 52 -4.77 -6.48 3.15
C LYS A 52 -5.02 -6.25 4.65
N LEU A 53 -4.13 -5.52 5.31
CA LEU A 53 -4.30 -5.10 6.71
C LEU A 53 -5.52 -4.20 6.87
N ILE A 54 -5.67 -3.21 5.99
CA ILE A 54 -6.82 -2.30 5.99
C ILE A 54 -8.10 -3.07 5.67
N GLU A 55 -8.10 -3.98 4.70
CA GLU A 55 -9.25 -4.87 4.47
C GLU A 55 -9.62 -5.65 5.74
N HIS A 56 -8.65 -6.23 6.46
CA HIS A 56 -8.93 -6.92 7.74
C HIS A 56 -9.47 -6.01 8.84
N ILE A 57 -8.91 -4.81 9.01
CA ILE A 57 -9.36 -3.85 10.03
C ILE A 57 -10.75 -3.33 9.68
N VAL A 58 -10.98 -2.95 8.42
CA VAL A 58 -12.26 -2.43 7.96
C VAL A 58 -13.32 -3.51 7.98
N LEU A 59 -13.03 -4.76 7.60
CA LEU A 59 -13.97 -5.88 7.75
C LEU A 59 -14.31 -6.20 9.22
N LYS A 60 -13.46 -5.80 10.16
CA LYS A 60 -13.76 -5.90 11.60
C LYS A 60 -14.70 -4.79 12.08
N PHE A 61 -14.68 -3.62 11.43
CA PHE A 61 -15.50 -2.45 11.76
C PHE A 61 -16.76 -2.29 10.87
N THR A 62 -16.81 -2.93 9.71
CA THR A 62 -17.86 -2.76 8.70
C THR A 62 -18.35 -4.13 8.21
N LYS A 63 -19.65 -4.26 7.90
CA LYS A 63 -20.22 -5.52 7.38
C LYS A 63 -19.59 -5.90 6.04
N LYS A 64 -19.33 -7.21 5.83
CA LYS A 64 -18.79 -7.78 4.58
C LYS A 64 -19.56 -7.37 3.33
N GLU A 65 -20.87 -7.21 3.45
CA GLU A 65 -21.81 -6.84 2.37
C GLU A 65 -21.46 -5.47 1.76
N PHE A 66 -21.06 -4.49 2.58
CA PHE A 66 -20.68 -3.16 2.13
C PHE A 66 -19.43 -3.16 1.23
N TRP A 67 -18.52 -4.10 1.46
CA TRP A 67 -17.29 -4.24 0.68
C TRP A 67 -17.47 -5.02 -0.63
N GLN A 68 -18.39 -5.99 -0.68
CA GLN A 68 -18.56 -6.84 -1.88
C GLN A 68 -19.50 -6.25 -2.93
N GLN A 69 -20.51 -5.45 -2.54
CA GLN A 69 -21.59 -5.03 -3.44
C GLN A 69 -21.55 -3.56 -3.87
N ASP A 70 -21.08 -2.65 -3.03
CA ASP A 70 -21.09 -1.21 -3.34
C ASP A 70 -19.70 -0.66 -3.64
N PHE A 71 -18.65 -1.23 -3.05
CA PHE A 71 -17.30 -0.68 -3.14
C PHE A 71 -16.57 -0.99 -4.46
N PHE A 72 -16.82 -2.14 -5.09
CA PHE A 72 -16.15 -2.55 -6.35
C PHE A 72 -16.99 -2.38 -7.61
N THR A 73 -18.31 -2.21 -7.47
CA THR A 73 -19.30 -2.33 -8.55
C THR A 73 -20.04 -1.04 -8.83
N SER A 74 -20.03 -0.08 -7.90
CA SER A 74 -20.66 1.24 -8.13
C SER A 74 -19.69 2.23 -8.78
N SER A 75 -20.19 3.10 -9.64
CA SER A 75 -19.43 4.22 -10.24
C SER A 75 -18.79 5.15 -9.20
N VAL A 76 -19.38 5.21 -7.99
CA VAL A 76 -18.88 6.00 -6.85
C VAL A 76 -17.84 5.21 -6.05
N GLY A 77 -17.92 3.88 -6.05
CA GLY A 77 -16.96 2.98 -5.40
C GLY A 77 -15.56 3.05 -6.00
N GLY A 78 -15.43 3.29 -7.32
CA GLY A 78 -14.14 3.42 -7.99
C GLY A 78 -13.28 4.60 -7.51
N SER A 79 -13.90 5.76 -7.22
CA SER A 79 -13.18 6.93 -6.69
C SER A 79 -12.83 6.75 -5.20
N LEU A 80 -13.74 6.20 -4.41
CA LEU A 80 -13.48 5.79 -3.02
C LEU A 80 -12.36 4.77 -2.91
N GLN A 81 -12.28 3.85 -3.88
CA GLN A 81 -11.20 2.88 -3.98
C GLN A 81 -9.85 3.55 -4.25
N ALA A 82 -9.79 4.53 -5.14
CA ALA A 82 -8.56 5.30 -5.38
C ALA A 82 -8.12 6.07 -4.13
N ILE A 83 -9.06 6.70 -3.40
CA ILE A 83 -8.76 7.41 -2.14
C ILE A 83 -8.25 6.43 -1.08
N LEU A 84 -8.89 5.26 -0.92
CA LEU A 84 -8.40 4.22 -0.03
C LEU A 84 -7.01 3.71 -0.43
N PHE A 85 -6.73 3.58 -1.73
CA PHE A 85 -5.41 3.18 -2.20
C PHE A 85 -4.35 4.23 -1.87
N LEU A 86 -4.66 5.51 -2.04
CA LEU A 86 -3.78 6.60 -1.68
C LEU A 86 -3.54 6.66 -0.16
N PHE A 87 -4.60 6.45 0.63
CA PHE A 87 -4.51 6.33 2.08
C PHE A 87 -3.67 5.11 2.51
N CYS A 88 -3.88 3.94 1.89
CA CYS A 88 -3.07 2.74 2.12
C CYS A 88 -1.60 2.98 1.82
N PHE A 89 -1.29 3.75 0.77
CA PHE A 89 0.07 4.07 0.35
C PHE A 89 0.75 5.03 1.34
N ILE A 90 0.06 6.10 1.76
CA ILE A 90 0.57 7.04 2.78
C ILE A 90 0.77 6.32 4.13
N SER A 91 -0.20 5.48 4.51
CA SER A 91 -0.12 4.72 5.77
C SER A 91 0.78 3.48 5.69
N SER A 92 1.27 3.09 4.50
CA SER A 92 2.15 1.93 4.32
C SER A 92 3.46 2.07 5.10
N ILE A 93 4.02 3.28 5.17
CA ILE A 93 5.24 3.57 5.92
C ILE A 93 5.03 3.41 7.44
N PRO A 94 4.04 4.07 8.10
CA PRO A 94 3.83 3.89 9.54
C PRO A 94 3.44 2.44 9.88
N PHE A 95 2.65 1.75 9.05
CA PHE A 95 2.35 0.34 9.29
C PHE A 95 3.56 -0.58 9.09
N GLY A 96 4.42 -0.30 8.10
CA GLY A 96 5.67 -1.02 7.89
C GLY A 96 6.64 -0.85 9.07
N ILE A 97 6.77 0.38 9.59
CA ILE A 97 7.58 0.69 10.77
C ILE A 97 7.02 -0.01 12.01
N LEU A 98 5.70 0.08 12.25
CA LEU A 98 5.04 -0.62 13.36
C LEU A 98 5.25 -2.14 13.29
N TYR A 99 5.19 -2.72 12.09
CA TYR A 99 5.42 -4.16 11.90
C TYR A 99 6.88 -4.54 12.21
N ILE A 100 7.86 -3.77 11.73
CA ILE A 100 9.29 -3.99 12.04
C ILE A 100 9.55 -3.83 13.54
N ILE A 101 8.96 -2.82 14.20
CA ILE A 101 9.05 -2.64 15.65
C ILE A 101 8.49 -3.86 16.37
N HIS A 102 7.29 -4.31 16.01
CA HIS A 102 6.66 -5.49 16.62
C HIS A 102 7.50 -6.76 16.42
N LEU A 103 8.14 -6.93 15.26
CA LEU A 103 9.05 -8.04 14.97
C LEU A 103 10.31 -7.99 15.84
N ASN A 104 10.91 -6.81 16.01
CA ASN A 104 12.08 -6.63 16.87
C ASN A 104 11.72 -6.85 18.35
N PHE A 105 10.56 -6.36 18.81
CA PHE A 105 10.07 -6.62 20.16
C PHE A 105 9.85 -8.11 20.41
N LYS A 106 9.20 -8.82 19.47
CA LYS A 106 8.99 -10.27 19.59
C LYS A 106 10.31 -11.05 19.58
N LYS A 107 11.31 -10.56 18.86
CA LYS A 107 12.66 -11.15 18.80
C LYS A 107 13.45 -10.92 20.09
N THR A 108 13.24 -9.80 20.78
CA THR A 108 13.82 -9.50 22.10
C THR A 108 13.16 -10.29 23.23
N THR A 109 11.85 -10.54 23.18
CA THR A 109 11.15 -11.34 24.20
C THR A 109 11.46 -12.85 24.11
N ASN A 110 11.93 -13.33 22.96
CA ASN A 110 12.22 -14.75 22.74
C ASN A 110 13.72 -15.08 22.81
N ARG A 111 14.52 -14.22 23.47
CA ARG A 111 15.95 -14.37 23.71
C ARG A 111 16.22 -14.27 25.20
#